data_AF-A0A3C0V133-F1
#
_entry.id   AF-A0A3C0V133-F1
#
_cell.length_a   1.000
_cell.length_b   1.000
_cell.length_c   1.000
_cell.angle_alpha   90.00
_cell.angle_beta   90.00
_cell.angle_gamma   90.00
#
_symmetry.space_group_name_H-M   'P 1'
#
loop_
_entity.id
_entity.type
_entity.pdbx_description
1 polymer ?
#
loop_
_entity_poly.entity_id
_entity_poly.type
_entity_poly.pdbx_seq_one_letter_code
_entity_poly.pdbx_strand_id
1 'polypeptide(L)'
;MIKKIENKSDLLTEDFGYDYNRDLTKLLDDHNEDYNQNTINMITLWKVNRYPYISEDIITALNKLGKETEYKEEHKKLLLRLLGCKGVQLPMASTFLRFRNPRLFQIIDQRVYRLITGSELSLPVYSSEKNKKVISDLYFDYLKRLKTMCDQLEIPFEKSDRILYNADKRINKDVKLKNYGG
;
A
#
# COMPACT_ATOMS: atom_id res chain seq x y z
N MET A 1 -4.79 -29.17 18.25
CA MET A 1 -5.79 -28.87 19.31
C MET A 1 -5.43 -27.51 19.89
N ILE A 2 -6.36 -26.56 19.96
CA ILE A 2 -6.11 -25.22 20.52
C ILE A 2 -6.22 -25.32 22.03
N LYS A 3 -5.22 -24.83 22.78
CA LYS A 3 -5.24 -24.79 24.25
C LYS A 3 -6.12 -23.64 24.73
N LYS A 4 -6.91 -23.87 25.78
CA LYS A 4 -7.74 -22.84 26.43
C LYS A 4 -7.03 -22.32 27.68
N ILE A 5 -7.32 -21.07 28.05
CA ILE A 5 -7.00 -20.54 29.37
C ILE A 5 -8.03 -21.11 30.34
N GLU A 6 -7.58 -21.78 31.39
CA GLU A 6 -8.42 -22.39 32.42
C GLU A 6 -8.19 -21.70 33.77
N ASN A 7 -6.97 -21.21 34.02
CA ASN A 7 -6.54 -20.70 35.32
C ASN A 7 -5.77 -19.37 35.17
N LYS A 8 -5.71 -18.57 36.24
CA LYS A 8 -4.87 -17.35 36.27
C LYS A 8 -3.38 -17.64 36.03
N SER A 9 -2.89 -18.82 36.44
CA SER A 9 -1.52 -19.26 36.22
C SER A 9 -1.15 -19.43 34.74
N ASP A 10 -2.14 -19.50 33.86
CA ASP A 10 -1.91 -19.62 32.42
C ASP A 10 -1.51 -18.28 31.79
N LEU A 11 -1.68 -17.17 32.52
CA LEU A 11 -1.24 -15.84 32.13
C LEU A 11 0.14 -15.55 32.70
N LEU A 12 1.04 -15.05 31.85
CA LEU A 12 2.37 -14.58 32.19
C LEU A 12 2.37 -13.06 32.35
N THR A 13 3.33 -12.52 33.11
CA THR A 13 3.51 -11.06 33.26
C THR A 13 3.70 -10.37 31.91
N GLU A 14 4.31 -11.06 30.95
CA GLU A 14 4.55 -10.55 29.60
C GLU A 14 3.25 -10.35 28.80
N ASP A 15 2.19 -11.12 29.09
CA ASP A 15 0.90 -11.02 28.38
C ASP A 15 0.19 -9.68 28.64
N PHE A 16 0.57 -8.96 29.70
CA PHE A 16 0.05 -7.64 30.03
C PHE A 16 0.74 -6.52 29.23
N GLY A 17 1.83 -6.82 28.52
CA GLY A 17 2.49 -5.90 27.62
C GLY A 17 1.80 -5.87 26.25
N TYR A 18 1.05 -4.81 25.96
CA TYR A 18 0.45 -4.59 24.64
C TYR A 18 1.16 -3.45 23.90
N ASP A 19 1.92 -3.78 22.85
CA ASP A 19 2.69 -2.81 22.05
C ASP A 19 2.23 -2.68 20.59
N TYR A 20 1.12 -3.31 20.25
CA TYR A 20 0.58 -3.21 18.91
C TYR A 20 0.03 -1.81 18.66
N ASN A 21 0.59 -1.13 17.64
CA ASN A 21 0.25 0.25 17.26
C ASN A 21 0.11 1.20 18.46
N ARG A 22 1.07 1.14 19.41
CA ARG A 22 1.03 1.81 20.72
C ARG A 22 0.41 3.21 20.69
N ASP A 23 0.88 4.08 19.81
CA ASP A 23 0.42 5.48 19.77
C ASP A 23 -1.06 5.59 19.36
N LEU A 24 -1.49 4.81 18.36
CA LEU A 24 -2.89 4.77 17.95
C LEU A 24 -3.78 4.09 18.98
N THR A 25 -3.31 3.00 19.59
CA THR A 25 -4.02 2.30 20.68
C THR A 25 -4.28 3.27 21.82
N LYS A 26 -3.24 3.99 22.27
CA LYS A 26 -3.38 5.01 23.32
C LYS A 26 -4.36 6.12 22.93
N LEU A 27 -4.25 6.64 21.71
CA LEU A 27 -5.16 7.67 21.21
C LEU A 27 -6.64 7.21 21.23
N LEU A 28 -6.88 5.95 20.87
CA LEU A 28 -8.23 5.36 20.86
C LEU A 28 -8.74 5.02 22.26
N ASP A 29 -7.88 4.52 23.15
CA ASP A 29 -8.23 4.20 24.55
C ASP A 29 -8.55 5.47 25.36
N ASP A 30 -7.84 6.57 25.09
CA ASP A 30 -8.05 7.87 25.75
C ASP A 30 -9.26 8.66 25.18
N HIS A 31 -9.90 8.17 24.10
CA HIS A 31 -10.99 8.87 23.43
C HIS A 31 -12.32 8.80 24.20
N ASN A 32 -12.74 9.93 24.76
CA ASN A 32 -13.97 10.04 25.59
C ASN A 32 -15.10 10.85 24.95
N GLU A 33 -14.95 11.29 23.71
CA GLU A 33 -15.97 12.06 22.98
C GLU A 33 -16.91 11.16 22.15
N ASP A 34 -17.97 11.75 21.60
CA ASP A 34 -18.83 11.08 20.63
C ASP A 34 -18.05 10.71 19.36
N TYR A 35 -18.38 9.56 18.77
CA TYR A 35 -17.69 9.09 17.58
C TYR A 35 -18.09 9.88 16.33
N ASN A 36 -17.09 10.38 15.62
CA ASN A 36 -17.25 10.90 14.27
C ASN A 36 -16.64 9.92 13.24
N GLN A 37 -16.78 10.22 11.96
CA GLN A 37 -16.28 9.35 10.88
C GLN A 37 -14.75 9.15 10.95
N ASN A 38 -13.99 10.15 11.41
CA ASN A 38 -12.53 10.02 11.57
C ASN A 38 -12.19 8.99 12.65
N THR A 39 -12.87 9.04 13.80
CA THR A 39 -12.72 8.05 14.88
C THR A 39 -13.05 6.64 14.37
N ILE A 40 -14.17 6.47 13.65
CA ILE A 40 -14.55 5.18 13.05
C ILE A 40 -13.50 4.67 12.06
N ASN A 41 -12.94 5.55 11.22
CA ASN A 41 -11.88 5.18 10.28
C ASN A 41 -10.60 4.73 11.02
N MET A 42 -10.19 5.44 12.07
CA MET A 42 -9.02 5.08 12.88
C MET A 42 -9.18 3.72 13.56
N ILE A 43 -10.33 3.47 14.20
CA ILE A 43 -10.65 2.17 14.82
C ILE A 43 -10.61 1.05 13.77
N THR A 44 -11.19 1.29 12.59
CA THR A 44 -11.21 0.32 11.50
C THR A 44 -9.78 0.01 11.03
N LEU A 45 -8.97 1.04 10.76
CA LEU A 45 -7.58 0.89 10.31
C LEU A 45 -6.70 0.20 11.35
N TRP A 46 -6.92 0.48 12.64
CA TRP A 46 -6.28 -0.24 13.75
C TRP A 46 -6.61 -1.73 13.73
N LYS A 47 -7.91 -2.05 13.61
CA LYS A 47 -8.43 -3.43 13.64
C LYS A 47 -7.92 -4.26 12.46
N VAL A 48 -7.81 -3.68 11.27
CA VAL A 48 -7.31 -4.38 10.08
C VAL A 48 -5.78 -4.33 9.94
N ASN A 49 -5.07 -3.73 10.90
CA ASN A 49 -3.62 -3.52 10.84
C ASN A 49 -3.15 -2.75 9.58
N ARG A 50 -3.90 -1.72 9.18
CA ARG A 50 -3.62 -0.91 7.98
C ARG A 50 -3.36 0.56 8.30
N TYR A 51 -2.88 0.87 9.51
CA TYR A 51 -2.47 2.21 9.92
C TYR A 51 -0.93 2.34 9.93
N PRO A 52 -0.29 2.70 8.81
CA PRO A 52 1.16 2.83 8.77
C PRO A 52 1.62 4.10 9.50
N TYR A 53 2.73 4.00 10.22
CA TYR A 53 3.45 5.17 10.70
C TYR A 53 4.36 5.72 9.61
N ILE A 54 4.14 6.98 9.23
CA ILE A 54 4.95 7.71 8.25
C ILE A 54 5.54 8.92 8.96
N SER A 55 6.85 9.10 8.89
CA SER A 55 7.53 10.24 9.52
C SER A 55 7.30 11.54 8.74
N GLU A 56 7.36 12.66 9.46
CA GLU A 56 7.12 14.01 8.90
C GLU A 56 8.05 14.37 7.74
N ASP A 57 9.29 13.88 7.74
CA ASP A 57 10.25 14.08 6.64
C ASP A 57 9.84 13.34 5.36
N ILE A 58 9.12 12.22 5.46
CA ILE A 58 8.57 11.49 4.31
C ILE A 58 7.28 12.17 3.83
N ILE A 59 6.40 12.60 4.76
CA ILE A 59 5.20 13.37 4.44
C ILE A 59 5.58 14.67 3.71
N THR A 60 6.59 15.38 4.20
CA THR A 60 7.13 16.58 3.55
C THR A 60 7.64 16.28 2.14
N ALA A 61 8.33 15.16 1.94
CA ALA A 61 8.82 14.77 0.62
C ALA A 61 7.67 14.38 -0.34
N LEU A 62 6.63 13.69 0.16
CA LEU A 62 5.39 13.46 -0.59
C LEU A 62 4.76 14.78 -1.02
N ASN A 63 4.60 15.73 -0.09
CA ASN A 63 4.00 17.03 -0.39
C ASN A 63 4.80 17.87 -1.40
N LYS A 64 6.09 17.57 -1.61
CA LYS A 64 6.91 18.21 -2.64
C LYS A 64 6.70 17.66 -4.05
N LEU A 65 6.11 16.47 -4.20
CA LEU A 65 5.70 15.98 -5.53
C LEU A 65 4.65 16.97 -6.06
N GLY A 66 5.00 17.67 -7.12
CA GLY A 66 4.21 18.73 -7.73
C GLY A 66 3.51 18.28 -9.00
N LYS A 67 3.58 19.11 -10.04
CA LYS A 67 3.00 18.87 -11.39
C LYS A 67 4.02 18.31 -12.37
N GLU A 68 5.08 17.67 -11.89
CA GLU A 68 6.10 17.09 -12.77
C GLU A 68 5.45 16.07 -13.72
N THR A 69 6.01 15.95 -14.92
CA THR A 69 5.55 15.05 -15.98
C THR A 69 6.55 13.93 -16.28
N GLU A 70 7.77 14.05 -15.73
CA GLU A 70 8.86 13.10 -15.92
C GLU A 70 9.41 12.55 -14.60
N TYR A 71 9.95 11.33 -14.64
CA TYR A 71 10.54 10.70 -13.48
C TYR A 71 11.93 11.24 -13.20
N LYS A 72 12.26 11.37 -11.91
CA LYS A 72 13.56 11.76 -11.39
C LYS A 72 14.05 10.74 -10.37
N GLU A 73 15.34 10.69 -10.13
CA GLU A 73 15.93 9.79 -9.14
C GLU A 73 15.42 10.04 -7.71
N GLU A 74 15.01 11.27 -7.39
CA GLU A 74 14.35 11.59 -6.12
C GLU A 74 13.04 10.83 -5.89
N HIS A 75 12.31 10.49 -6.96
CA HIS A 75 11.07 9.70 -6.86
C HIS A 75 11.36 8.25 -6.45
N LYS A 76 12.45 7.66 -6.97
CA LYS A 76 12.90 6.33 -6.55
C LYS A 76 13.35 6.33 -5.09
N LYS A 77 14.13 7.35 -4.70
CA LYS A 77 14.55 7.52 -3.28
C LYS A 77 13.36 7.66 -2.34
N LEU A 78 12.33 8.41 -2.73
CA LEU A 78 11.10 8.54 -1.95
C LEU A 78 10.35 7.21 -1.84
N LEU A 79 10.22 6.45 -2.94
CA LEU A 79 9.61 5.12 -2.90
C LEU A 79 10.38 4.17 -1.96
N LEU A 80 11.71 4.14 -2.01
CA LEU A 80 12.53 3.31 -1.13
C LEU A 80 12.33 3.67 0.36
N ARG A 81 12.21 4.98 0.67
CA ARG A 81 11.88 5.45 2.02
C ARG A 81 10.49 4.99 2.46
N LEU A 82 9.48 5.09 1.59
CA LEU A 82 8.13 4.60 1.85
C LEU A 82 8.11 3.08 2.09
N LEU A 83 8.82 2.29 1.28
CA LEU A 83 8.98 0.85 1.46
C LEU A 83 9.77 0.47 2.73
N GLY A 84 10.44 1.45 3.36
CA GLY A 84 11.06 1.29 4.67
C GLY A 84 10.10 1.47 5.84
N CYS A 85 8.91 2.05 5.62
CA CYS A 85 7.93 2.28 6.68
C CYS A 85 7.20 0.98 7.04
N LYS A 86 7.01 0.74 8.35
CA LYS A 86 6.25 -0.39 8.86
C LYS A 86 4.80 -0.32 8.32
N GLY A 87 4.32 -1.43 7.77
CA GLY A 87 2.98 -1.52 7.21
C GLY A 87 2.82 -0.93 5.80
N VAL A 88 3.90 -0.45 5.17
CA VAL A 88 3.87 0.12 3.82
C VAL A 88 4.54 -0.81 2.81
N GLN A 89 3.71 -1.51 2.04
CA GLN A 89 4.14 -2.27 0.87
C GLN A 89 3.92 -1.47 -0.42
N LEU A 90 4.40 -1.98 -1.54
CA LEU A 90 4.32 -1.30 -2.84
C LEU A 90 2.89 -0.85 -3.23
N PRO A 91 1.82 -1.64 -3.04
CA PRO A 91 0.45 -1.16 -3.32
C PRO A 91 0.08 0.08 -2.51
N MET A 92 0.47 0.15 -1.23
CA MET A 92 0.22 1.32 -0.37
C MET A 92 1.10 2.51 -0.79
N ALA A 93 2.39 2.28 -1.01
CA ALA A 93 3.32 3.34 -1.43
C ALA A 93 2.93 3.96 -2.78
N SER A 94 2.59 3.13 -3.77
CA SER A 94 2.10 3.59 -5.08
C SER A 94 0.79 4.37 -4.96
N THR A 95 -0.07 4.01 -4.00
CA THR A 95 -1.29 4.76 -3.70
C THR A 95 -0.98 6.16 -3.19
N PHE A 96 -0.07 6.31 -2.22
CA PHE A 96 0.36 7.63 -1.74
C PHE A 96 0.92 8.50 -2.87
N LEU A 97 1.79 7.92 -3.71
CA LEU A 97 2.38 8.60 -4.86
C LEU A 97 1.31 9.02 -5.88
N ARG A 98 0.38 8.13 -6.23
CA ARG A 98 -0.71 8.37 -7.20
C ARG A 98 -1.67 9.46 -6.74
N PHE A 99 -2.06 9.47 -5.46
CA PHE A 99 -2.95 10.51 -4.95
C PHE A 99 -2.27 11.87 -4.89
N ARG A 100 -0.94 11.90 -4.82
CA ARG A 100 -0.18 13.14 -4.84
C ARG A 100 0.07 13.68 -6.25
N ASN A 101 0.54 12.84 -7.18
CA ASN A 101 0.72 13.21 -8.58
C ASN A 101 0.25 12.08 -9.52
N PRO A 102 -1.03 12.08 -9.95
CA PRO A 102 -1.58 11.04 -10.81
C PRO A 102 -1.05 11.11 -12.26
N ARG A 103 -0.41 12.20 -12.67
CA ARG A 103 0.20 12.33 -14.01
C ARG A 103 1.50 11.55 -14.12
N LEU A 104 2.13 11.26 -12.99
CA LEU A 104 3.35 10.47 -12.90
C LEU A 104 3.14 9.08 -12.35
N PHE A 105 2.31 8.94 -11.33
CA PHE A 105 2.18 7.69 -10.59
C PHE A 105 0.79 7.12 -10.72
N GLN A 106 0.72 5.81 -10.82
CA GLN A 106 -0.52 5.05 -10.83
C GLN A 106 -0.39 3.90 -9.84
N ILE A 107 -1.52 3.50 -9.25
CA ILE A 107 -1.54 2.40 -8.30
C ILE A 107 -1.10 1.13 -9.05
N ILE A 108 -0.19 0.37 -8.45
CA ILE A 108 0.08 -0.99 -8.91
C ILE A 108 -0.86 -1.94 -8.18
N ASP A 109 -1.72 -2.60 -8.95
CA ASP A 109 -2.66 -3.61 -8.49
C ASP A 109 -2.46 -4.89 -9.31
N GLN A 110 -2.68 -6.04 -8.68
CA GLN A 110 -2.53 -7.36 -9.29
C GLN A 110 -3.28 -7.48 -10.63
N ARG A 111 -4.49 -6.93 -10.72
CA ARG A 111 -5.36 -6.98 -11.90
C ARG A 111 -4.80 -6.15 -13.04
N VAL A 112 -4.41 -4.92 -12.75
CA VAL A 112 -3.86 -4.01 -13.76
C VAL A 112 -2.51 -4.54 -14.24
N TYR A 113 -1.67 -5.02 -13.32
CA TYR A 113 -0.39 -5.61 -13.66
C TYR A 113 -0.55 -6.81 -14.60
N ARG A 114 -1.40 -7.80 -14.26
CA ARG A 114 -1.60 -8.98 -15.12
C ARG A 114 -2.20 -8.65 -16.47
N LEU A 115 -3.04 -7.62 -16.54
CA LEU A 115 -3.62 -7.17 -17.81
C LEU A 115 -2.54 -6.59 -18.73
N ILE A 116 -1.52 -5.93 -18.16
CA ILE A 116 -0.43 -5.29 -18.91
C ILE A 116 0.67 -6.28 -19.28
N THR A 117 1.02 -7.20 -18.36
CA THR A 117 2.19 -8.08 -18.53
C THR A 117 1.83 -9.49 -18.97
N GLY A 118 0.56 -9.89 -18.87
CA GLY A 118 0.12 -11.28 -19.02
C GLY A 118 0.55 -12.19 -17.86
N SER A 119 1.11 -11.64 -16.79
CA SER A 119 1.66 -12.40 -15.65
C SER A 119 1.18 -11.87 -14.31
N GLU A 120 1.15 -12.73 -13.30
CA GLU A 120 0.83 -12.31 -11.94
C GLU A 120 1.93 -11.43 -11.35
N LEU A 121 1.55 -10.37 -10.62
CA LEU A 121 2.48 -9.56 -9.85
C LEU A 121 3.06 -10.42 -8.72
N SER A 122 4.38 -10.58 -8.73
CA SER A 122 5.12 -11.29 -7.70
C SER A 122 6.13 -10.36 -7.05
N LEU A 123 5.90 -10.02 -5.79
CA LEU A 123 6.79 -9.17 -5.01
C LEU A 123 7.62 -10.01 -4.04
N PRO A 124 8.91 -9.71 -3.84
CA PRO A 124 9.71 -10.31 -2.79
C PRO A 124 9.04 -10.15 -1.42
N VAL A 125 8.97 -11.24 -0.65
CA VAL A 125 8.29 -11.27 0.67
C VAL A 125 9.12 -10.60 1.76
N TYR A 126 10.46 -10.65 1.66
CA TYR A 126 11.37 -10.16 2.70
C TYR A 126 11.80 -8.71 2.47
N SER A 127 11.78 -7.90 3.53
CA SER A 127 12.25 -6.51 3.51
C SER A 127 13.78 -6.43 3.61
N SER A 128 14.48 -6.74 2.53
CA SER A 128 15.92 -6.43 2.38
C SER A 128 16.12 -5.23 1.46
N GLU A 129 17.26 -4.54 1.60
CA GLU A 129 17.55 -3.38 0.73
C GLU A 129 17.64 -3.78 -0.75
N LYS A 130 18.21 -4.95 -1.04
CA LYS A 130 18.21 -5.56 -2.37
C LYS A 130 16.78 -5.75 -2.89
N ASN A 131 15.88 -6.28 -2.06
CA ASN A 131 14.49 -6.52 -2.45
C ASN A 131 13.73 -5.21 -2.67
N LYS A 132 13.94 -4.18 -1.84
CA LYS A 132 13.35 -2.86 -2.05
C LYS A 132 13.76 -2.25 -3.38
N LYS A 133 15.03 -2.40 -3.77
CA LYS A 133 15.52 -1.96 -5.08
C LYS A 133 14.82 -2.71 -6.23
N VAL A 134 14.72 -4.04 -6.15
CA VAL A 134 13.98 -4.85 -7.14
C VAL A 134 12.51 -4.41 -7.25
N ILE A 135 11.85 -4.17 -6.12
CA ILE A 135 10.46 -3.68 -6.05
C ILE A 135 10.35 -2.29 -6.70
N SER A 136 11.30 -1.40 -6.42
CA SER A 136 11.36 -0.06 -7.02
C SER A 136 11.52 -0.15 -8.54
N ASP A 137 12.49 -0.93 -9.03
CA ASP A 137 12.75 -1.08 -10.46
C ASP A 137 11.54 -1.69 -11.19
N LEU A 138 10.89 -2.70 -10.60
CA LEU A 138 9.65 -3.28 -11.10
C LEU A 138 8.54 -2.23 -11.23
N TYR A 139 8.36 -1.39 -10.23
CA TYR A 139 7.30 -0.38 -10.23
C TYR A 139 7.52 0.66 -11.33
N PHE A 140 8.75 1.16 -11.52
CA PHE A 140 9.02 2.14 -12.57
C PHE A 140 8.96 1.51 -13.98
N ASP A 141 9.33 0.23 -14.15
CA ASP A 141 9.10 -0.50 -15.41
C ASP A 141 7.60 -0.66 -15.70
N TYR A 142 6.81 -1.01 -14.66
CA TYR A 142 5.35 -1.07 -14.75
C TYR A 142 4.75 0.26 -15.22
N LEU A 143 5.15 1.39 -14.62
CA LEU A 143 4.63 2.70 -15.02
C LEU A 143 5.00 3.05 -16.47
N LYS A 144 6.20 2.67 -16.94
CA LYS A 144 6.61 2.86 -18.33
C LYS A 144 5.72 2.05 -19.28
N ARG A 145 5.50 0.76 -18.99
CA ARG A 145 4.60 -0.10 -19.78
C ARG A 145 3.17 0.41 -19.77
N LEU A 146 2.69 0.86 -18.62
CA LEU A 146 1.36 1.44 -18.45
C LEU A 146 1.19 2.70 -19.32
N LYS A 147 2.18 3.59 -19.36
CA LYS A 147 2.16 4.77 -20.26
C LYS A 147 2.04 4.35 -21.72
N THR A 148 2.90 3.43 -22.19
CA THR A 148 2.84 2.92 -23.57
C THR A 148 1.47 2.31 -23.89
N MET A 149 0.90 1.54 -22.95
CA MET A 149 -0.44 0.97 -23.14
C MET A 149 -1.53 2.05 -23.16
N CYS A 150 -1.42 3.09 -22.33
CA CYS A 150 -2.36 4.21 -22.36
C CYS A 150 -2.33 4.94 -23.70
N ASP A 151 -1.13 5.16 -24.27
CA ASP A 151 -0.97 5.79 -25.57
C ASP A 151 -1.59 4.93 -26.68
N GLN A 152 -1.37 3.62 -26.65
CA GLN A 152 -1.93 2.66 -27.62
C GLN A 152 -3.46 2.54 -27.55
N LEU A 153 -4.02 2.63 -26.35
CA LEU A 153 -5.46 2.52 -26.10
C LEU A 153 -6.17 3.87 -26.14
N GLU A 154 -5.44 4.96 -26.33
CA GLU A 154 -5.93 6.34 -26.31
C GLU A 154 -6.71 6.68 -25.01
N ILE A 155 -6.21 6.19 -23.87
CA ILE A 155 -6.80 6.47 -22.54
C ILE A 155 -5.92 7.40 -21.71
N PRO A 156 -6.50 8.24 -20.84
CA PRO A 156 -5.72 9.13 -19.98
C PRO A 156 -4.98 8.34 -18.91
N PHE A 157 -3.64 8.47 -18.88
CA PHE A 157 -2.77 7.82 -17.90
C PHE A 157 -3.21 8.07 -16.44
N GLU A 158 -3.66 9.29 -16.11
CA GLU A 158 -4.09 9.69 -14.77
C GLU A 158 -5.33 8.94 -14.22
N LYS A 159 -6.07 8.25 -15.10
CA LYS A 159 -7.24 7.42 -14.75
C LYS A 159 -7.01 5.93 -15.05
N SER A 160 -5.83 5.58 -15.54
CA SER A 160 -5.56 4.26 -16.11
C SER A 160 -5.65 3.14 -15.07
N ASP A 161 -5.24 3.39 -13.82
CA ASP A 161 -5.40 2.45 -12.70
C ASP A 161 -6.84 1.92 -12.60
N ARG A 162 -7.82 2.84 -12.63
CA ARG A 162 -9.25 2.52 -12.48
C ARG A 162 -9.86 1.92 -13.75
N ILE A 163 -9.50 2.49 -14.92
CA ILE A 163 -10.02 2.03 -16.21
C ILE A 163 -9.61 0.58 -16.44
N LEU A 164 -8.31 0.28 -16.28
CA LEU A 164 -7.76 -1.05 -16.51
C LEU A 164 -8.18 -2.04 -15.43
N TYR A 165 -8.36 -1.60 -14.18
CA TYR A 165 -8.92 -2.43 -13.12
C TYR A 165 -10.34 -2.93 -13.48
N ASN A 166 -11.21 -2.03 -13.97
CA ASN A 166 -12.55 -2.40 -14.41
C ASN A 166 -12.52 -3.30 -15.66
N ALA A 167 -11.59 -3.04 -16.59
CA ALA A 167 -11.39 -3.88 -17.76
C ALA A 167 -11.01 -5.32 -17.36
N ASP A 168 -10.04 -5.49 -16.47
CA ASP A 168 -9.65 -6.81 -15.96
C ASP A 168 -10.81 -7.52 -15.26
N LYS A 169 -11.56 -6.82 -14.39
CA LYS A 169 -12.73 -7.42 -13.71
C LYS A 169 -13.75 -8.00 -14.69
N ARG A 170 -13.93 -7.38 -15.85
CA ARG A 170 -14.85 -7.84 -16.90
C ARG A 170 -14.24 -8.96 -17.75
N ILE A 171 -13.02 -8.78 -18.23
CA ILE A 171 -12.35 -9.69 -19.17
C ILE A 171 -11.94 -10.99 -18.48
N ASN A 172 -11.36 -10.89 -17.29
CA ASN A 172 -10.78 -11.99 -16.53
C ASN A 172 -11.67 -12.39 -15.33
N LYS A 173 -13.00 -12.28 -15.49
CA LYS A 173 -13.98 -12.60 -14.44
C LYS A 173 -13.88 -14.05 -13.94
N ASP A 174 -13.53 -14.97 -14.84
CA ASP A 174 -13.44 -16.41 -14.55
C ASP A 174 -12.02 -16.84 -14.14
N VAL A 175 -11.04 -15.93 -14.23
CA VAL A 175 -9.64 -16.18 -13.85
C VAL A 175 -9.39 -15.62 -12.46
N LYS A 176 -9.43 -16.51 -11.46
CA LYS A 176 -9.13 -16.17 -10.07
C LYS A 176 -7.71 -15.60 -9.93
N LEU A 177 -7.57 -14.61 -9.07
CA LEU A 177 -6.28 -14.09 -8.67
C LEU A 177 -5.68 -15.05 -7.63
N LYS A 178 -4.40 -15.41 -7.78
CA LYS A 178 -3.67 -16.07 -6.68
C LYS A 178 -3.26 -15.02 -5.65
N ASN A 179 -3.34 -15.37 -4.36
CA ASN A 179 -2.89 -14.52 -3.25
C ASN A 179 -3.57 -13.14 -3.13
N TYR A 180 -4.79 -12.99 -3.67
CA TYR A 180 -5.56 -11.75 -3.59
C TYR A 180 -6.68 -11.90 -2.55
N GLY A 181 -6.52 -11.25 -1.41
CA GLY A 181 -7.44 -11.34 -0.28
C GLY A 181 -6.85 -12.16 0.87
N GLY A 182 -6.22 -11.44 1.80
CA GLY A 182 -5.93 -11.84 3.16
C GLY A 182 -6.24 -10.64 4.06
#